data_AF-A0A948CLU1-F1
#
_entry.id   AF-A0A948CLU1-F1
#
_cell.length_a   1.000
_cell.length_b   1.000
_cell.length_c   1.000
_cell.angle_alpha   90.00
_cell.angle_beta   90.00
_cell.angle_gamma   90.00
#
_symmetry.space_group_name_H-M   'P 1'
#
loop_
_entity.id
_entity.type
_entity.pdbx_description
1 polymer ?
#
loop_
_entity_poly.entity_id
_entity_poly.type
_entity_poly.pdbx_seq_one_letter_code
_entity_poly.pdbx_strand_id
1 'polypeptide(L)' 'MYWTSGIVVFVIVWWLVFFMMLPVGVKIPDQPGEGHATSAPEKPMLLKKALITTAIAAVLTAAAFLVIQSEYLSFRG' A
#
# COMPACT_ATOMS: atom_id res chain seq x y z
N MET A 1 9.68 -24.05 3.17
CA MET A 1 8.74 -23.10 3.81
C MET A 1 9.07 -21.65 3.45
N TYR A 2 9.43 -21.37 2.19
CA TYR A 2 9.89 -20.03 1.75
C TYR A 2 8.78 -19.18 1.13
N TRP A 3 7.76 -19.83 0.56
CA TRP A 3 6.62 -19.17 -0.06
C TRP A 3 5.72 -18.48 0.97
N THR A 4 5.57 -19.06 2.17
CA THR A 4 4.81 -18.47 3.28
C THR A 4 5.43 -17.14 3.72
N SER A 5 6.76 -17.09 3.89
CA SER A 5 7.47 -15.85 4.23
C SER A 5 7.31 -14.79 3.15
N GLY A 6 7.38 -15.18 1.86
CA GLY A 6 7.15 -14.26 0.75
C GLY A 6 5.75 -13.65 0.75
N ILE A 7 4.70 -14.45 1.01
CA ILE A 7 3.32 -13.98 1.11
C ILE A 7 3.17 -13.00 2.28
N VAL A 8 3.73 -13.32 3.44
CA VAL A 8 3.66 -12.44 4.63
C VAL A 8 4.30 -11.08 4.34
N VAL A 9 5.50 -11.07 3.73
CA VAL A 9 6.18 -9.82 3.34
C VAL A 9 5.32 -9.01 2.36
N PHE A 10 4.76 -9.66 1.34
CA PHE A 10 3.87 -8.99 0.38
C PHE A 10 2.65 -8.36 1.08
N VAL A 11 1.98 -9.11 1.97
CA VAL A 11 0.80 -8.62 2.69
C VAL A 11 1.15 -7.42 3.57
N ILE A 12 2.26 -7.46 4.32
CA ILE A 12 2.70 -6.34 5.17
C ILE A 12 3.01 -5.11 4.31
N VAL A 13 3.79 -5.27 3.23
CA VAL A 13 4.13 -4.16 2.33
C VAL A 13 2.87 -3.59 1.69
N TRP A 14 1.95 -4.45 1.25
CA TRP A 14 0.68 -4.05 0.65
C TRP A 14 -0.16 -3.20 1.61
N TRP A 15 -0.33 -3.63 2.87
CA TRP A 15 -1.06 -2.86 3.87
C TRP A 15 -0.40 -1.51 4.17
N LEU A 16 0.93 -1.46 4.30
CA LEU A 16 1.65 -0.21 4.52
C LEU A 16 1.43 0.80 3.38
N VAL A 17 1.58 0.34 2.14
CA VAL A 17 1.34 1.18 0.95
C VAL A 17 -0.13 1.61 0.88
N PHE A 18 -1.07 0.71 1.22
CA PHE A 18 -2.50 1.02 1.20
C PHE A 18 -2.81 2.19 2.12
N PHE A 19 -2.37 2.11 3.38
CA PHE A 19 -2.58 3.17 4.37
C PHE A 19 -1.89 4.48 3.97
N MET A 20 -0.70 4.39 3.38
CA MET A 20 0.02 5.57 2.87
C MET A 20 -0.71 6.24 1.70
N MET A 21 -1.47 5.48 0.91
CA MET A 21 -2.23 5.98 -0.25
C MET A 21 -3.64 6.50 0.10
N LEU A 22 -4.17 6.18 1.30
CA LEU A 22 -5.48 6.67 1.75
C LEU A 22 -5.61 8.20 1.76
N PRO A 23 -4.67 9.01 2.30
CA PRO A 23 -4.80 10.46 2.32
C PRO A 23 -4.56 11.12 0.95
N VAL A 24 -3.97 10.40 -0.01
CA VAL A 24 -3.60 10.97 -1.31
C VAL A 24 -4.84 11.22 -2.17
N GLY A 25 -5.05 12.46 -2.60
CA GLY A 25 -6.14 12.82 -3.51
C GLY A 25 -7.53 12.86 -2.86
N VAL A 26 -7.61 12.97 -1.54
CA VAL A 26 -8.86 13.24 -0.83
C VAL A 26 -9.31 14.67 -1.10
N LYS A 27 -10.56 14.83 -1.55
CA LYS A 27 -11.23 16.13 -1.62
C LYS A 27 -12.40 16.14 -0.64
N ILE A 28 -12.40 17.13 0.23
CA ILE A 28 -13.45 17.36 1.21
C ILE A 28 -14.51 18.25 0.53
N PRO A 29 -15.81 17.88 0.58
CA PRO A 29 -16.87 18.73 0.03
C PRO A 29 -17.05 20.00 0.86
N ASP A 30 -17.17 21.16 0.20
CA ASP A 30 -17.38 22.47 0.84
C ASP A 30 -18.74 22.58 1.56
N GLN A 31 -19.73 21.80 1.10
CA GLN A 31 -21.03 21.65 1.73
C GLN A 31 -21.28 20.17 2.00
N PRO A 32 -20.97 19.68 3.21
CA PRO A 32 -21.33 18.32 3.61
C PRO A 32 -22.86 18.17 3.58
N GLY A 33 -23.38 17.13 2.92
CA GLY A 33 -24.80 16.81 3.00
C GLY A 33 -25.20 16.44 4.43
N GLU A 34 -26.46 16.69 4.82
CA GLU A 34 -26.95 16.37 6.16
C GLU A 34 -26.68 14.89 6.51
N GLY A 35 -26.02 14.64 7.64
CA GLY A 35 -25.63 13.30 8.08
C GLY A 35 -24.24 12.82 7.63
N HIS A 36 -23.52 13.56 6.79
CA HIS A 36 -22.11 13.27 6.46
C HIS A 36 -21.15 13.93 7.46
N ALA A 37 -20.10 13.20 7.85
CA ALA A 37 -19.00 13.79 8.61
C ALA A 37 -18.29 14.85 7.74
N THR A 38 -17.96 16.00 8.33
CA THR A 38 -17.29 17.12 7.65
C THR A 38 -15.94 16.74 7.03
N SER A 39 -15.33 15.64 7.48
CA SER A 39 -14.06 15.10 6.98
C SER A 39 -14.21 13.96 5.97
N ALA A 40 -15.44 13.52 5.66
CA ALA A 40 -15.66 12.42 4.72
C ALA A 40 -15.33 12.86 3.28
N PRO A 41 -14.49 12.09 2.55
CA PRO A 41 -14.22 12.37 1.15
C PRO A 41 -15.51 12.32 0.31
N GLU A 42 -15.69 13.27 -0.61
CA GLU A 42 -16.86 13.28 -1.51
C GLU A 42 -16.93 12.01 -2.37
N LYS A 43 -15.77 11.52 -2.82
CA LYS A 43 -15.63 10.29 -3.62
C LYS A 43 -14.44 9.48 -3.09
N PRO A 44 -14.67 8.45 -2.25
CA PRO A 44 -13.58 7.71 -1.61
C PRO A 44 -12.74 6.87 -2.60
N MET A 45 -13.24 6.60 -3.82
CA MET A 45 -12.52 5.93 -4.92
C MET A 45 -11.66 4.71 -4.49
N LEU A 46 -12.17 3.92 -3.54
CA LEU A 46 -11.38 2.90 -2.84
C LEU A 46 -10.82 1.83 -3.78
N LEU A 47 -11.58 1.41 -4.79
CA LEU A 47 -11.12 0.44 -5.79
C LEU A 47 -9.91 0.95 -6.59
N LYS A 48 -9.91 2.23 -6.98
CA LYS A 48 -8.79 2.83 -7.71
C LYS A 48 -7.54 2.89 -6.83
N LYS A 49 -7.72 3.28 -5.56
CA LYS A 49 -6.64 3.30 -4.56
C LYS A 49 -6.08 1.91 -4.31
N ALA A 50 -6.93 0.89 -4.19
CA ALA A 50 -6.51 -0.50 -4.02
C ALA A 50 -5.70 -1.00 -5.22
N LEU A 51 -6.11 -0.68 -6.46
CA LEU A 51 -5.39 -1.10 -7.66
C LEU A 51 -3.99 -0.45 -7.77
N ILE A 52 -3.91 0.86 -7.52
CA ILE A 52 -2.63 1.58 -7.48
C ILE A 52 -1.74 1.02 -6.36
N THR A 53 -2.31 0.78 -5.18
CA THR A 53 -1.61 0.19 -4.05
C THR A 53 -1.02 -1.17 -4.41
N THR A 54 -1.80 -2.05 -5.05
CA THR A 54 -1.33 -3.38 -5.46
C THR A 54 -0.17 -3.27 -6.44
N ALA A 55 -0.21 -2.36 -7.40
CA ALA A 55 0.88 -2.14 -8.34
C ALA A 55 2.17 -1.67 -7.63
N ILE A 56 2.06 -0.68 -6.74
CA ILE A 56 3.20 -0.16 -5.97
C ILE A 56 3.76 -1.25 -5.05
N ALA A 57 2.89 -1.96 -4.32
CA ALA A 57 3.28 -3.03 -3.41
C ALA A 57 4.00 -4.17 -4.15
N ALA A 58 3.50 -4.56 -5.33
CA ALA A 58 4.15 -5.59 -6.15
C ALA A 58 5.57 -5.16 -6.56
N VAL A 59 5.76 -3.91 -6.97
CA VAL A 59 7.08 -3.37 -7.33
C VAL A 59 8.01 -3.35 -6.12
N LEU A 60 7.55 -2.88 -4.96
CA LEU A 60 8.35 -2.81 -3.74
C LEU A 60 8.73 -4.20 -3.23
N THR A 61 7.79 -5.15 -3.23
CA THR A 61 8.09 -6.53 -2.84
C THR A 61 9.05 -7.20 -3.81
N ALA A 62 8.91 -6.98 -5.13
CA ALA A 62 9.87 -7.48 -6.12
C ALA A 62 11.27 -6.91 -5.89
N ALA A 63 11.38 -5.59 -5.66
CA ALA A 63 12.65 -4.95 -5.34
C ALA A 63 13.26 -5.51 -4.04
N ALA A 64 12.47 -5.69 -3.00
CA ALA A 64 12.92 -6.31 -1.74
C ALA A 64 13.43 -7.74 -1.98
N PHE A 65 12.74 -8.54 -2.80
CA PHE A 65 13.16 -9.91 -3.11
C PHE A 65 14.49 -9.95 -3.87
N LEU A 66 14.69 -9.04 -4.83
CA LEU A 66 15.96 -8.90 -5.56
C LEU A 66 17.11 -8.54 -4.61
N VAL A 67 16.87 -7.62 -3.67
CA VAL A 67 17.86 -7.20 -2.67
C VAL A 67 18.19 -8.35 -1.71
N ILE A 68 17.19 -9.09 -1.23
CA ILE A 68 17.37 -10.23 -0.32
C ILE A 68 18.17 -11.36 -0.97
N GLN A 69 17.97 -11.61 -2.26
CA GLN A 69 18.75 -12.62 -3.00
C GLN A 69 20.13 -12.12 -3.43
N SER A 70 20.38 -10.82 -3.33
CA SER A 70 21.68 -10.28 -3.71
C SER A 70 22.72 -10.55 -2.63
N GLU A 71 23.88 -11.04 -3.04
CA GLU A 71 25.04 -11.28 -2.16
C GLU A 71 25.60 -9.99 -1.55
N TYR A 72 25.16 -8.81 -2.01
CA TYR A 72 25.58 -7.50 -1.50
C TYR A 72 25.21 -7.27 -0.02
N LEU A 73 24.18 -7.94 0.48
CA LEU A 73 23.76 -7.90 1.88
C LEU A 73 23.93 -9.27 2.56
N SER A 74 25.00 -9.98 2.20
CA SER A 74 25.40 -11.20 2.91
C SER A 74 26.01 -10.82 4.26
N PHE A 75 25.22 -10.91 5.34
CA PHE A 75 25.70 -10.78 6.72
C PHE A 75 26.43 -12.04 7.22
N ARG A 76 26.70 -13.00 6.33
CA ARG A 76 27.50 -14.19 6.62
C ARG A 76 28.98 -13.85 6.36
N GLY A 77 29.57 -13.11 7.29
CA GLY A 77 31.02 -13.07 7.49
C GLY A 77 31.49 -14.29 8.26
#